data_AF-A0A2E7QAC2-F1
#
_entry.id   AF-A0A2E7QAC2-F1
#
_cell.length_a   1.000
_cell.length_b   1.000
_cell.length_c   1.000
_cell.angle_alpha   90.00
_cell.angle_beta   90.00
_cell.angle_gamma   90.00
#
_symmetry.space_group_name_H-M   'P 1'
#
loop_
_entity.id
_entity.type
_entity.pdbx_description
1 polymer ?
#
loop_
_entity_poly.entity_id
_entity_poly.type
_entity_poly.pdbx_seq_one_letter_code
_entity_poly.pdbx_strand_id
1 'polypeptide(L)'
;MKEKNSNDDVVTLFQSYLRQELVDPLRAVGRFLAYGIAGSLLIGSGLVLLAVGTLRGIQATEVFENWWSWVPYLLSAAALIAISVITLRQIKEK
;
A
#
# COMPACT_ATOMS: atom_id res chain seq x y z
N MET A 1 38.54 -43.43 -3.62
CA MET A 1 38.37 -41.96 -3.48
C MET A 1 37.57 -41.52 -4.68
N LYS A 2 36.23 -41.39 -4.54
CA LYS A 2 35.34 -41.03 -5.66
C LYS A 2 35.64 -39.56 -6.00
N GLU A 3 36.08 -39.27 -7.23
CA GLU A 3 36.04 -37.92 -7.77
C GLU A 3 34.58 -37.46 -7.71
N LYS A 4 34.24 -36.71 -6.66
CA LYS A 4 33.03 -35.91 -6.64
C LYS A 4 33.25 -34.88 -7.74
N ASN A 5 32.40 -34.85 -8.76
CA ASN A 5 32.62 -34.01 -9.92
C ASN A 5 32.84 -32.58 -9.42
N SER A 6 34.01 -32.00 -9.69
CA SER A 6 34.38 -30.66 -9.23
C SER A 6 33.31 -29.61 -9.60
N ASN A 7 32.61 -29.82 -10.73
CA ASN A 7 31.47 -29.04 -11.19
C ASN A 7 30.29 -29.02 -10.20
N ASP A 8 30.00 -30.14 -9.52
CA ASP A 8 28.92 -30.22 -8.52
C ASP A 8 29.30 -29.44 -7.26
N ASP A 9 30.59 -29.39 -6.92
CA ASP A 9 31.10 -28.61 -5.78
C ASP A 9 31.05 -27.10 -6.03
N VAL A 10 31.40 -26.61 -7.23
CA VAL A 10 31.26 -25.18 -7.55
C VAL A 10 29.79 -24.75 -7.59
N VAL A 11 28.90 -25.59 -8.13
CA VAL A 11 27.46 -25.29 -8.18
C VAL A 11 26.86 -25.27 -6.77
N THR A 12 27.23 -26.21 -5.90
CA THR A 12 26.76 -26.20 -4.50
C THR A 12 27.33 -25.03 -3.69
N LEU A 13 28.56 -24.60 -3.95
CA LEU A 13 29.14 -23.41 -3.33
C LEU A 13 28.39 -22.14 -3.76
N PHE A 14 28.09 -22.01 -5.06
CA PHE A 14 27.36 -20.87 -5.62
C PHE A 14 25.93 -20.79 -5.09
N GLN A 15 25.24 -21.94 -5.01
CA GLN A 15 23.91 -22.03 -4.44
C GLN A 15 23.89 -21.66 -2.95
N SER A 16 24.92 -22.07 -2.21
CA SER A 16 25.07 -21.74 -0.79
C SER A 16 25.31 -20.24 -0.60
N TYR A 17 26.14 -19.62 -1.44
CA TYR A 17 26.37 -18.18 -1.45
C TYR A 17 25.11 -17.40 -1.77
N LEU A 18 24.38 -17.75 -2.84
CA LEU A 18 23.10 -17.12 -3.14
C LEU A 18 22.13 -17.23 -1.98
N ARG A 19 22.06 -18.39 -1.30
CA ARG A 19 21.21 -18.54 -0.13
C ARG A 19 21.67 -17.68 1.05
N GLN A 20 22.97 -17.49 1.23
CA GLN A 20 23.55 -16.68 2.30
C GLN A 20 23.30 -15.18 2.05
N GLU A 21 23.59 -14.73 0.83
CA GLU A 21 23.46 -13.34 0.42
C GLU A 21 21.99 -12.91 0.25
N LEU A 22 21.07 -13.85 -0.07
CA LEU A 22 19.67 -13.53 -0.36
C LEU A 22 18.71 -13.67 0.83
N VAL A 23 19.05 -14.44 1.87
CA VAL A 23 18.13 -14.66 3.00
C VAL A 23 17.94 -13.37 3.82
N ASP A 24 19.03 -12.64 4.06
CA ASP A 24 18.97 -11.36 4.79
C ASP A 24 18.16 -10.28 4.04
N PRO A 25 18.38 -10.03 2.73
CA PRO A 25 17.55 -9.07 2.00
C PRO A 25 16.11 -9.56 1.83
N LEU A 26 15.85 -10.86 1.65
CA LEU A 26 14.48 -11.37 1.54
C LEU A 26 13.68 -11.17 2.84
N ARG A 27 14.34 -11.34 3.99
CA ARG A 27 13.74 -11.07 5.31
C ARG A 27 13.47 -9.58 5.52
N ALA A 28 14.37 -8.72 5.06
CA ALA A 28 14.19 -7.27 5.09
C ALA A 28 13.01 -6.82 4.21
N VAL A 29 12.91 -7.35 2.98
CA VAL A 29 11.79 -7.08 2.06
C VAL A 29 10.48 -7.60 2.64
N GLY A 30 10.45 -8.81 3.20
CA GLY A 30 9.25 -9.38 3.80
C GLY A 30 8.70 -8.51 4.94
N ARG A 31 9.59 -7.99 5.80
CA ARG A 31 9.19 -7.05 6.87
C ARG A 31 8.72 -5.71 6.32
N PHE A 32 9.42 -5.14 5.34
CA PHE A 32 9.02 -3.90 4.70
C PHE A 32 7.64 -4.03 4.03
N LEU A 33 7.40 -5.13 3.32
CA LEU A 33 6.13 -5.41 2.66
C LEU A 33 5.01 -5.62 3.68
N ALA A 34 5.26 -6.33 4.78
CA ALA A 34 4.29 -6.51 5.86
C ALA A 34 3.86 -5.17 6.47
N TYR A 35 4.83 -4.28 6.77
CA TYR A 35 4.52 -2.94 7.25
C TYR A 35 3.83 -2.07 6.18
N GLY A 36 4.21 -2.21 4.91
CA GLY A 36 3.56 -1.53 3.80
C GLY A 36 2.09 -1.94 3.66
N ILE A 37 1.79 -3.23 3.71
CA ILE A 37 0.42 -3.76 3.66
C ILE A 37 -0.38 -3.28 4.87
N ALA A 38 0.14 -3.46 6.08
CA ALA A 38 -0.52 -3.03 7.31
C ALA A 38 -0.80 -1.52 7.31
N GLY A 39 0.17 -0.71 6.91
CA GLY A 39 0.03 0.74 6.79
C GLY A 39 -1.00 1.12 5.72
N SER A 40 -0.97 0.47 4.55
CA SER A 40 -1.92 0.73 3.47
C SER A 40 -3.37 0.44 3.88
N LEU A 41 -3.60 -0.64 4.62
CA LEU A 41 -4.92 -0.99 5.16
C LEU A 41 -5.40 0.02 6.20
N LEU A 42 -4.52 0.45 7.11
CA LEU A 42 -4.87 1.43 8.14
C LEU A 42 -5.20 2.78 7.52
N ILE A 43 -4.38 3.27 6.59
CA ILE A 43 -4.60 4.55 5.91
C ILE A 43 -5.83 4.48 5.01
N GLY A 44 -5.99 3.41 4.23
CA GLY A 44 -7.14 3.23 3.34
C GLY A 44 -8.47 3.17 4.12
N SER A 45 -8.52 2.37 5.19
CA SER A 45 -9.71 2.30 6.05
C SER A 45 -10.01 3.63 6.75
N GLY A 46 -8.98 4.31 7.29
CA GLY A 46 -9.14 5.64 7.89
C GLY A 46 -9.68 6.67 6.89
N LEU A 47 -9.23 6.62 5.63
CA LEU A 47 -9.71 7.50 4.58
C LEU A 47 -11.19 7.25 4.24
N VAL A 48 -11.60 5.99 4.15
CA VAL A 48 -13.01 5.63 3.94
C VAL A 48 -13.88 6.12 5.11
N LEU A 49 -13.43 5.91 6.35
CA LEU A 49 -14.15 6.37 7.53
C LEU A 49 -14.26 7.89 7.59
N LEU A 50 -13.19 8.62 7.24
CA LEU A 50 -13.24 10.08 7.13
C LEU A 50 -14.19 10.54 6.03
N ALA A 51 -14.17 9.91 4.85
CA ALA A 51 -15.09 10.25 3.76
C ALA A 51 -16.56 10.05 4.17
N VAL A 52 -16.88 8.93 4.81
CA VAL A 52 -18.23 8.63 5.32
C VAL A 52 -18.60 9.59 6.46
N GLY A 53 -17.68 9.88 7.37
CA GLY A 53 -17.89 10.81 8.47
C GLY A 53 -18.16 12.23 7.98
N THR A 54 -17.38 12.73 7.02
CA THR A 54 -17.59 14.03 6.38
C THR A 54 -18.91 14.07 5.64
N LEU A 55 -19.23 13.04 4.84
CA LEU A 55 -20.52 12.95 4.15
C LEU A 55 -21.67 13.02 5.16
N ARG A 56 -21.59 12.28 6.26
CA ARG A 56 -22.62 12.25 7.30
C ARG A 56 -22.72 13.57 8.05
N GLY A 57 -21.60 14.23 8.34
CA GLY A 57 -21.58 15.54 8.98
C GLY A 57 -22.24 16.62 8.11
N ILE A 58 -21.98 16.60 6.80
CA ILE A 58 -22.61 17.53 5.85
C ILE A 58 -24.10 17.22 5.72
N GLN A 59 -24.47 15.94 5.56
CA GLN A 59 -25.88 15.52 5.44
C GLN A 59 -26.70 15.73 6.72
N ALA A 60 -26.06 15.82 7.90
CA ALA A 60 -26.75 16.12 9.15
C ALA A 60 -27.28 17.57 9.24
N THR A 61 -27.00 18.41 8.23
CA THR A 61 -27.46 19.79 8.16
C THR A 61 -28.69 19.88 7.25
N GLU A 62 -29.82 20.40 7.78
CA GLU A 62 -31.10 20.54 7.04
C GLU A 62 -30.98 21.39 5.76
N VAL A 63 -29.90 22.16 5.62
CA VAL A 63 -29.59 23.00 4.45
C VAL A 63 -29.45 22.19 3.15
N PHE A 64 -29.11 20.90 3.24
CA PHE A 64 -28.92 20.04 2.06
C PHE A 64 -30.13 19.14 1.75
N GLU A 65 -31.28 19.36 2.39
CA GLU A 65 -32.50 18.60 2.08
C GLU A 65 -33.18 19.07 0.77
N ASN A 66 -34.03 18.21 0.19
CA ASN A 66 -34.66 18.39 -1.14
C ASN A 66 -33.64 18.48 -2.30
N TRP A 67 -33.49 19.66 -2.91
CA TRP A 67 -32.80 19.84 -4.20
C TRP A 67 -31.27 19.86 -4.09
N TRP A 68 -30.73 20.03 -2.88
CA TRP A 68 -29.29 20.13 -2.63
C TRP A 68 -28.67 18.82 -2.12
N SER A 69 -29.45 17.74 -2.10
CA SER A 69 -29.02 16.42 -1.60
C SER A 69 -27.87 15.81 -2.40
N TRP A 70 -27.61 16.25 -3.63
CA TRP A 70 -26.48 15.79 -4.45
C TRP A 70 -25.14 16.44 -4.07
N VAL A 71 -25.15 17.63 -3.46
CA VAL A 71 -23.94 18.41 -3.12
C VAL A 71 -23.00 17.65 -2.16
N PRO A 72 -23.48 17.02 -1.07
CA PRO A 72 -22.63 16.24 -0.18
C PRO A 72 -21.88 15.10 -0.89
N TYR A 73 -22.53 14.43 -1.85
CA TYR A 73 -21.91 13.35 -2.63
C TYR A 73 -20.85 13.87 -3.60
N LEU A 74 -21.10 15.01 -4.23
CA LEU A 74 -20.14 15.62 -5.16
C LEU A 74 -18.91 16.13 -4.41
N LEU A 75 -19.10 16.68 -3.20
CA LEU A 75 -18.01 17.14 -2.35
C LEU A 75 -17.17 15.98 -1.80
N SER A 76 -17.80 14.88 -1.38
CA SER A 76 -17.08 13.69 -0.92
C SER A 76 -16.30 13.03 -2.07
N ALA A 77 -16.89 12.94 -3.26
CA ALA A 77 -16.21 12.46 -4.46
C ALA A 77 -15.01 13.35 -4.83
N ALA A 78 -15.18 14.68 -4.80
CA ALA A 78 -14.10 15.63 -5.07
C ALA A 78 -12.96 15.50 -4.05
N ALA A 79 -13.28 15.31 -2.77
CA ALA A 79 -12.28 15.10 -1.74
C ALA A 79 -11.47 13.82 -1.97
N LEU A 80 -12.14 12.70 -2.30
CA LEU A 80 -11.46 11.45 -2.63
C LEU A 80 -10.56 11.59 -3.87
N ILE A 81 -11.04 12.25 -4.92
CA ILE A 81 -10.25 12.51 -6.13
C ILE A 81 -9.02 13.37 -5.79
N ALA A 82 -9.19 14.44 -5.00
CA ALA A 82 -8.08 15.31 -4.60
C ALA A 82 -7.01 14.54 -3.84
N ILE A 83 -7.42 13.69 -2.88
CA ILE A 83 -6.51 12.82 -2.15
C ILE A 83 -5.80 11.85 -3.11
N SER A 84 -6.54 11.17 -3.99
CA SER A 84 -5.94 10.26 -4.97
C SER A 84 -4.91 10.96 -5.86
N VAL A 85 -5.20 12.18 -6.33
CA VAL A 85 -4.25 12.97 -7.14
C VAL A 85 -3.00 13.33 -6.34
N ILE A 86 -3.15 13.75 -5.08
CA ILE A 86 -2.00 14.05 -4.21
C ILE A 86 -1.15 12.80 -4.00
N THR A 87 -1.78 11.66 -3.70
CA THR A 87 -1.08 10.38 -3.52
C THR A 87 -0.34 9.96 -4.80
N LEU A 88 -0.97 10.10 -5.97
CA LEU A 88 -0.34 9.78 -7.25
C LEU A 88 0.85 10.71 -7.57
N ARG A 89 0.75 12.00 -7.22
CA ARG A 89 1.85 12.96 -7.38
C ARG A 89 3.05 12.60 -6.50
N GLN A 90 2.81 12.19 -5.26
CA GLN A 90 3.87 11.76 -4.32
C GLN A 90 4.68 10.55 -4.83
N ILE A 91 4.06 9.69 -5.65
CA ILE A 91 4.75 8.54 -6.26
C ILE A 91 5.64 8.97 -7.43
N LYS A 92 5.18 9.95 -8.23
CA LYS A 92 5.90 10.39 -9.43
C LYS A 92 7.13 11.25 -9.13
N GLU A 93 7.14 11.91 -7.98
CA GLU A 93 8.22 12.81 -7.54
C GLU A 93 9.36 12.06 -6.79
N LYS A 94 9.24 10.73 -6.61
CA LYS A 94 10.30 9.86 -6.07
C LYS A 94 10.92 9.00 -7.17
#